data_AF-A0A081RJW2-F1
#
_entry.id   AF-A0A081RJW2-F1
#
_cell.length_a   1.000
_cell.length_b   1.000
_cell.length_c   1.000
_cell.angle_alpha   90.00
_cell.angle_beta   90.00
_cell.angle_gamma   90.00
#
_symmetry.space_group_name_H-M   'P 1'
#
loop_
_entity.id
_entity.type
_entity.pdbx_description
1 polymer ?
#
loop_
_entity_poly.entity_id
_entity_poly.type
_entity_poly.pdbx_seq_one_letter_code
_entity_poly.pdbx_strand_id
1 'polypeptide(L)'
;MSEMSFEQLCELFAYTPKRRPLSGDEVAEILGVHPNTMNQYRFRGEGPRYFSPPGTRRVWYAELDVLRWLASGARHSTSEAA
;
A
#
# COMPACT_ATOMS: atom_id res chain seq x y z
N MET A 1 -5.59 -10.58 -15.03
CA MET A 1 -4.24 -10.62 -14.42
C MET A 1 -4.34 -11.49 -13.19
N SER A 2 -3.54 -12.56 -13.09
CA SER A 2 -3.60 -13.48 -11.96
C SER A 2 -3.35 -12.70 -10.67
N GLU A 3 -4.31 -12.69 -9.74
CA GLU A 3 -4.14 -12.06 -8.44
C GLU A 3 -2.98 -12.78 -7.74
N MET A 4 -1.82 -12.13 -7.60
CA MET A 4 -0.68 -12.71 -6.87
C MET A 4 -1.10 -13.00 -5.43
N SER A 5 -0.68 -14.15 -4.91
CA SER A 5 -0.93 -14.49 -3.50
C SER A 5 -0.15 -13.55 -2.58
N PHE A 6 -0.56 -13.48 -1.31
CA PHE A 6 0.17 -12.67 -0.32
C PHE A 6 1.64 -13.10 -0.20
N GLU A 7 1.91 -14.41 -0.22
CA GLU A 7 3.25 -14.97 -0.14
C GLU A 7 4.11 -14.56 -1.35
N GLN A 8 3.55 -14.63 -2.56
CA GLN A 8 4.23 -14.19 -3.79
C GLN A 8 4.56 -12.69 -3.75
N LEU A 9 3.66 -11.87 -3.22
CA LEU A 9 3.89 -10.43 -3.05
C LEU A 9 4.96 -10.15 -2.00
N CYS A 10 4.99 -10.93 -0.91
CA CYS A 10 6.04 -10.82 0.09
C CYS A 10 7.41 -11.15 -0.50
N GLU A 11 7.50 -12.22 -1.28
CA GLU A 11 8.72 -12.60 -1.98
C GLU A 11 9.15 -11.53 -3.00
N LEU A 12 8.21 -11.05 -3.83
CA LEU A 12 8.47 -10.02 -4.86
C LEU A 12 9.10 -8.74 -4.28
N PHE A 13 8.62 -8.29 -3.12
CA PHE A 13 9.07 -7.05 -2.50
C PHE A 13 10.03 -7.26 -1.32
N ALA A 14 10.51 -8.49 -1.11
CA ALA A 14 11.31 -8.87 0.07
C ALA A 14 10.67 -8.41 1.40
N TYR A 15 9.33 -8.42 1.46
CA TYR A 15 8.56 -7.96 2.60
C TYR A 15 8.43 -9.05 3.66
N THR A 16 8.69 -8.70 4.92
CA THR A 16 8.45 -9.59 6.06
C THR A 16 7.10 -9.25 6.71
N PRO A 17 6.12 -10.17 6.72
CA PRO A 17 4.81 -9.91 7.31
C PRO A 17 4.88 -9.60 8.81
N LYS A 18 4.19 -8.53 9.22
CA LYS A 18 3.99 -8.16 10.63
C LYS A 18 2.76 -8.86 11.25
N ARG A 19 1.87 -9.44 10.42
CA ARG A 19 0.64 -10.14 10.84
C ARG A 19 -0.30 -9.26 11.68
N ARG A 20 -0.39 -7.98 11.30
CA ARG A 20 -1.29 -6.99 11.91
C ARG A 20 -1.51 -5.82 10.95
N PRO A 21 -2.57 -5.01 11.14
CA PRO A 21 -2.74 -3.79 10.37
C PRO A 21 -1.54 -2.84 10.54
N LEU A 22 -1.23 -2.12 9.45
CA LEU A 22 -0.18 -1.13 9.38
C LEU A 22 -0.73 0.28 9.62
N SER A 23 0.04 1.12 10.30
CA SER A 23 -0.24 2.56 10.37
C SER A 23 0.10 3.26 9.05
N GLY A 24 -0.38 4.50 8.88
CA GLY A 24 0.02 5.32 7.73
C GLY A 24 1.53 5.57 7.64
N ASP A 25 2.20 5.67 8.78
CA ASP A 25 3.66 5.89 8.83
C ASP A 25 4.42 4.64 8.39
N GLU A 26 3.97 3.45 8.82
CA GLU A 26 4.56 2.17 8.39
C GLU A 26 4.38 1.94 6.89
N VAL A 27 3.23 2.33 6.33
CA VAL A 27 3.01 2.26 4.88
C VAL A 27 3.91 3.27 4.16
N ALA A 28 4.08 4.47 4.69
CA ALA A 28 4.98 5.46 4.11
C ALA A 28 6.43 4.97 4.07
N GLU A 29 6.87 4.27 5.12
CA GLU A 29 8.18 3.62 5.19
C GLU A 29 8.34 2.54 4.12
N ILE A 30 7.35 1.65 3.96
CA ILE A 30 7.36 0.60 2.90
C ILE A 30 7.46 1.22 1.50
N LEU A 31 6.75 2.33 1.27
CA LEU A 31 6.70 3.01 -0.02
C LEU A 31 7.88 3.96 -0.26
N GLY A 32 8.72 4.22 0.76
CA GLY A 32 9.82 5.18 0.66
C GLY A 32 9.36 6.63 0.46
N VAL A 33 8.16 6.98 0.92
CA VAL A 33 7.58 8.34 0.80
C VAL A 33 7.46 9.01 2.16
N HIS A 34 7.32 10.33 2.16
CA HIS A 34 7.04 11.07 3.39
C HIS A 34 5.63 10.71 3.93
N PRO A 35 5.41 10.58 5.26
CA PRO A 35 4.09 10.24 5.81
C PRO A 35 2.95 11.17 5.38
N ASN A 36 3.24 12.45 5.16
CA ASN A 36 2.26 13.40 4.64
C ASN A 36 1.73 13.02 3.24
N THR A 37 2.53 12.34 2.41
CA THR A 37 2.11 11.84 1.09
C THR A 37 0.96 10.84 1.24
N MET A 38 0.99 9.99 2.28
CA MET A 38 -0.10 9.06 2.56
C MET A 38 -1.41 9.78 2.91
N ASN A 39 -1.34 10.94 3.57
CA ASN A 39 -2.54 11.76 3.83
C ASN A 39 -3.09 12.33 2.51
N GLN A 40 -2.21 12.77 1.62
CA GLN A 40 -2.60 13.32 0.31
C GLN A 40 -3.22 12.25 -0.60
N TYR A 41 -2.64 11.05 -0.66
CA TYR A 41 -3.21 9.94 -1.42
C TYR A 41 -4.66 9.66 -0.98
N ARG A 42 -4.89 9.52 0.33
CA ARG A 42 -6.26 9.33 0.86
C ARG A 42 -7.20 10.48 0.50
N PHE A 43 -6.73 11.72 0.59
CA PHE A 43 -7.54 12.89 0.23
C PHE A 43 -7.94 12.88 -1.25
N ARG A 44 -7.05 12.45 -2.14
CA ARG A 44 -7.29 12.35 -3.58
C ARG A 44 -8.05 11.10 -4.01
N GLY A 45 -8.25 10.14 -3.09
CA GLY A 45 -8.78 8.82 -3.44
C GLY A 45 -7.77 7.94 -4.19
N GLU A 46 -6.49 8.29 -4.14
CA GLU A 46 -5.37 7.51 -4.67
C GLU A 46 -4.76 6.64 -3.55
N GLY A 47 -3.87 5.72 -3.93
CA GLY A 47 -3.12 4.93 -2.96
C GLY A 47 -3.77 3.60 -2.59
N PRO A 48 -3.16 2.88 -1.63
CA PRO A 48 -3.66 1.59 -1.18
C PRO A 48 -4.98 1.74 -0.40
N ARG A 49 -5.80 0.70 -0.47
CA ARG A 49 -7.05 0.63 0.31
C ARG A 49 -6.76 0.77 1.80
N TYR A 50 -7.56 1.59 2.47
CA TYR A 50 -7.45 1.83 3.90
C TYR A 50 -8.75 1.48 4.64
N PHE A 51 -8.62 1.29 5.95
CA PHE A 51 -9.71 1.04 6.89
C PHE A 51 -9.75 2.17 7.91
N SER A 52 -10.94 2.71 8.16
CA SER A 52 -11.17 3.72 9.19
C SER A 52 -12.38 3.28 10.02
N PRO A 53 -12.18 2.49 11.09
CA PRO A 53 -13.27 2.00 11.93
C PRO A 53 -14.11 3.16 12.48
N PRO A 54 -15.45 3.03 12.52
CA PRO A 54 -16.33 4.08 13.00
C PRO A 54 -16.01 4.45 14.45
N GLY A 55 -16.08 5.75 14.76
CA GLY A 55 -15.73 6.28 16.08
C GLY A 55 -14.23 6.48 16.32
N THR A 56 -13.37 6.15 15.34
CA THR A 56 -11.93 6.42 15.43
C THR A 56 -11.48 7.35 14.30
N ARG A 57 -10.50 8.20 14.60
CA ARG A 57 -9.80 9.02 13.58
C ARG A 57 -8.56 8.31 13.02
N ARG A 58 -8.34 7.05 13.40
CA ARG A 58 -7.15 6.29 13.01
C ARG A 58 -7.41 5.60 11.69
N VAL A 59 -6.39 5.59 10.86
CA VAL A 59 -6.38 4.92 9.57
C VAL A 59 -5.44 3.73 9.63
N TRP A 60 -5.91 2.61 9.14
CA TRP A 60 -5.17 1.36 9.09
C TRP A 60 -5.11 0.83 7.67
N TYR A 61 -4.10 0.04 7.38
CA TYR A 61 -3.94 -0.63 6.09
C TYR A 61 -3.72 -2.12 6.32
N ALA A 62 -4.29 -2.95 5.45
CA ALA A 62 -3.94 -4.36 5.40
C ALA A 62 -2.65 -4.53 4.61
N GLU A 63 -1.75 -5.39 5.09
CA GLU A 63 -0.47 -5.67 4.42
C GLU A 63 -0.68 -6.08 2.96
N LEU A 64 -1.65 -6.98 2.71
CA LEU A 64 -2.01 -7.43 1.38
C LEU A 64 -2.45 -6.29 0.45
N ASP A 65 -3.29 -5.38 0.93
CA ASP A 65 -3.80 -4.26 0.11
C ASP A 65 -2.68 -3.30 -0.28
N VAL A 66 -1.72 -3.07 0.63
CA VAL A 66 -0.54 -2.24 0.36
C VAL A 66 0.35 -2.88 -0.71
N LEU A 67 0.67 -4.16 -0.57
CA LEU A 67 1.53 -4.86 -1.54
C LEU A 67 0.84 -5.03 -2.89
N ARG A 68 -0.47 -5.30 -2.92
CA ARG A 68 -1.25 -5.34 -4.17
C ARG A 68 -1.25 -4.00 -4.87
N TRP A 69 -1.44 -2.92 -4.13
CA TRP A 69 -1.37 -1.58 -4.70
C TRP A 69 0.01 -1.28 -5.26
N LEU A 70 1.08 -1.63 -4.54
CA LEU A 70 2.45 -1.46 -5.01
C LEU A 70 2.71 -2.24 -6.31
N ALA A 71 2.28 -3.50 -6.36
CA ALA A 71 2.37 -4.33 -7.57
C ALA A 71 1.53 -3.80 -8.75
N SER A 72 0.41 -3.13 -8.46
CA SER A 72 -0.44 -2.52 -9.50
C SER A 72 0.25 -1.36 -10.23
N GLY A 73 1.25 -0.74 -9.58
CA GLY A 73 2.09 0.31 -10.18
C GLY A 73 3.21 -0.21 -11.07
N ALA A 74 3.31 -1.52 -11.31
CA ALA A 74 4.31 -2.09 -12.21
C ALA A 74 4.14 -1.53 -13.62
N ARG A 75 5.17 -0.84 -14.11
CA ARG A 75 5.25 -0.29 -15.48
C ARG A 75 6.45 -0.91 -16.19
N HIS A 76 6.29 -1.23 -17.46
CA HIS A 76 7.37 -1.79 -18.29
C HIS A 76 8.24 -0.70 -18.91
N SER A 77 7.70 0.52 -19.06
CA SER A 77 8.41 1.67 -19.58
C SER A 77 8.02 2.96 -18.86
N THR A 78 9.00 3.84 -18.65
CA THR A 78 8.75 5.20 -18.14
C THR A 78 7.96 6.07 -19.12
N SER A 79 7.77 5.61 -20.36
CA SER A 79 6.99 6.28 -21.41
C SER A 79 5.61 5.64 -21.64
N GLU A 80 5.24 4.57 -20.91
CA GLU A 80 3.86 4.10 -20.91
C GLU A 80 2.96 5.22 -20.35
N ALA A 81 1.94 5.59 -21.12
CA ALA A 81 1.02 6.65 -20.73
C ALA A 81 0.40 6.34 -19.35
N ALA A 82 0.42 7.36 -18.48
CA ALA A 82 0.05 7.27 -17.08
C ALA A 82 -1.45 7.00 -16.85
#